data_AF-A0A1W2G4W6-F1
#
_entry.id   AF-A0A1W2G4W6-F1
#
_cell.length_a   1.000
_cell.length_b   1.000
_cell.length_c   1.000
_cell.angle_alpha   90.00
_cell.angle_beta   90.00
_cell.angle_gamma   90.00
#
_symmetry.space_group_name_H-M   'P 1'
#
loop_
_entity.id
_entity.type
_entity.pdbx_description
1 polymer ?
#
loop_
_entity_poly.entity_id
_entity_poly.type
_entity_poly.pdbx_seq_one_letter_code
_entity_poly.pdbx_strand_id
1 'polypeptide(L)'
;MENHVLDNLKYSYLWNKYRPMVLKLMKDAADKPQQYKFQKHEFHDINPKEKGGHSFSMELSNGRPSKEVKTSMVAKSLFAVLDQSMTAVDLSQGAIYEFSMDKQYNLEITLKEAKEEVAEPEEVAAVAEEAQEK
;
A
#
# COMPACT_ATOMS: atom_id res chain seq x y z
N MET A 1 20.34 -6.23 22.75
CA MET A 1 19.75 -5.26 21.77
C MET A 1 18.47 -5.86 21.20
N GLU A 2 17.55 -6.35 22.04
CA GLU A 2 16.45 -7.21 21.59
C GLU A 2 15.07 -6.54 21.57
N ASN A 3 14.91 -5.38 22.22
CA ASN A 3 13.60 -4.73 22.35
C ASN A 3 13.09 -4.06 21.06
N HIS A 4 13.95 -3.80 20.08
CA HIS A 4 13.54 -3.11 18.84
C HIS A 4 12.86 -4.01 17.80
N VAL A 5 13.00 -5.33 17.89
CA VAL A 5 12.41 -6.26 16.89
C VAL A 5 10.94 -6.53 17.19
N LEU A 6 10.55 -6.61 18.46
CA LEU A 6 9.17 -6.86 18.88
C LEU A 6 8.23 -5.70 18.55
N ASP A 7 8.74 -4.47 18.61
CA ASP A 7 7.98 -3.27 18.26
C ASP A 7 7.52 -3.26 16.80
N ASN A 8 8.29 -3.89 15.91
CA ASN A 8 7.97 -4.01 14.49
C ASN A 8 6.87 -5.03 14.21
N LEU A 9 6.45 -5.83 15.20
CA LEU A 9 5.47 -6.89 15.01
C LEU A 9 4.16 -6.67 15.78
N LYS A 10 4.06 -5.54 16.50
CA LYS A 10 2.94 -5.28 17.40
C LYS A 10 1.58 -5.26 16.70
N TYR A 11 1.53 -4.78 15.46
CA TYR A 11 0.32 -4.76 14.63
C TYR A 11 0.29 -5.85 13.56
N SER A 12 1.22 -6.79 13.55
CA SER A 12 1.32 -7.80 12.49
C SER A 12 0.07 -8.64 12.34
N TYR A 13 -0.64 -8.96 13.43
CA TYR A 13 -1.91 -9.69 13.34
C TYR A 13 -2.96 -8.91 12.54
N LEU A 14 -3.13 -7.61 12.86
CA LEU A 14 -4.06 -6.72 12.18
C LEU A 14 -3.67 -6.56 10.71
N TRP A 15 -2.39 -6.29 10.45
CA TRP A 15 -1.92 -6.12 9.08
C TRP A 15 -2.02 -7.39 8.24
N ASN A 16 -1.79 -8.57 8.83
CA ASN A 16 -2.02 -9.84 8.13
C ASN A 16 -3.51 -10.07 7.83
N LYS A 17 -4.42 -9.74 8.76
CA LYS A 17 -5.87 -9.79 8.52
C LYS A 17 -6.28 -8.93 7.32
N TYR A 18 -5.68 -7.75 7.18
CA TYR A 18 -6.00 -6.79 6.12
C TYR A 18 -5.09 -6.89 4.89
N ARG A 19 -4.10 -7.78 4.89
CA ARG A 19 -3.12 -7.92 3.81
C ARG A 19 -3.75 -8.08 2.43
N PRO A 20 -4.78 -8.93 2.21
CA PRO A 20 -5.40 -9.04 0.89
C PRO A 20 -6.01 -7.71 0.41
N MET A 21 -6.60 -6.94 1.34
CA MET A 21 -7.19 -5.64 1.06
C MET A 21 -6.10 -4.61 0.73
N VAL A 22 -5.03 -4.53 1.53
CA VAL A 22 -3.89 -3.62 1.26
C VAL A 22 -3.25 -3.91 -0.10
N LEU A 23 -3.03 -5.19 -0.44
CA LEU A 23 -2.49 -5.57 -1.74
C LEU A 23 -3.44 -5.21 -2.89
N LYS A 24 -4.76 -5.34 -2.68
CA LYS A 24 -5.76 -4.88 -3.66
C LYS A 24 -5.69 -3.37 -3.84
N LEU A 25 -5.61 -2.60 -2.75
CA LEU A 25 -5.45 -1.15 -2.84
C LEU A 25 -4.17 -0.75 -3.56
N MET A 26 -3.04 -1.45 -3.36
CA MET A 26 -1.81 -1.18 -4.12
C MET A 26 -1.98 -1.41 -5.63
N LYS A 27 -2.70 -2.48 -6.02
CA LYS A 27 -3.01 -2.74 -7.44
C LYS A 27 -3.89 -1.65 -8.01
N ASP A 28 -4.99 -1.34 -7.33
CA ASP A 28 -5.94 -0.32 -7.76
C ASP A 28 -5.33 1.10 -7.70
N ALA A 29 -4.27 1.29 -6.91
CA ALA A 29 -3.52 2.55 -6.80
C ALA A 29 -2.64 2.84 -8.03
N ALA A 30 -2.46 1.86 -8.92
CA ALA A 30 -1.84 2.10 -10.22
C ALA A 30 -2.68 3.02 -11.11
N ASP A 31 -4.02 2.94 -11.02
CA ASP A 31 -4.93 3.78 -11.80
C ASP A 31 -5.28 5.09 -11.09
N LYS A 32 -5.57 5.02 -9.78
CA LYS A 32 -6.02 6.19 -8.99
C LYS A 32 -5.72 6.02 -7.50
N PRO A 33 -5.51 7.10 -6.74
CA PRO A 33 -5.36 7.03 -5.29
C PRO A 33 -6.47 6.22 -4.62
N GLN A 34 -6.08 5.33 -3.73
CA GLN A 34 -6.99 4.44 -3.01
C GLN A 34 -7.01 4.77 -1.54
N GLN A 35 -8.17 4.60 -0.91
CA GLN A 35 -8.31 4.83 0.52
C GLN A 35 -9.16 3.74 1.18
N TYR A 36 -8.84 3.45 2.43
CA TYR A 36 -9.62 2.56 3.28
C TYR A 36 -9.69 3.07 4.71
N LYS A 37 -10.90 3.09 5.26
CA LYS A 37 -11.15 3.52 6.63
C LYS A 37 -11.22 2.33 7.57
N PHE A 38 -10.27 2.24 8.48
CA PHE A 38 -10.27 1.24 9.54
C PHE A 38 -11.16 1.65 10.73
N GLN A 39 -11.48 0.67 11.56
CA GLN A 39 -12.17 0.93 12.81
C GLN A 39 -11.17 1.27 13.92
N LYS A 40 -11.40 2.38 14.62
CA LYS A 40 -10.51 2.87 15.69
C LYS A 40 -10.21 1.82 16.77
N HIS A 41 -11.20 1.01 17.14
CA HIS A 41 -11.05 0.01 18.21
C HIS A 41 -10.03 -1.06 17.82
N GLU A 42 -9.90 -1.43 16.55
CA GLU A 42 -8.96 -2.46 16.09
C GLU A 42 -7.49 -2.10 16.38
N PHE A 43 -7.15 -0.81 16.37
CA PHE A 43 -5.81 -0.32 16.75
C PHE A 43 -5.70 -0.06 18.24
N HIS A 44 -6.74 0.54 18.83
CA HIS A 44 -6.74 0.88 20.25
C HIS A 44 -6.69 -0.34 21.17
N ASP A 45 -7.31 -1.45 20.78
CA ASP A 45 -7.31 -2.70 21.54
C ASP A 45 -5.92 -3.37 21.57
N ILE A 46 -5.07 -3.10 20.56
CA ILE A 46 -3.70 -3.61 20.47
C ILE A 46 -2.73 -2.77 21.31
N ASN A 47 -2.82 -1.43 21.21
CA ASN A 47 -1.94 -0.54 21.95
C ASN A 47 -2.66 0.76 22.37
N PRO A 48 -3.40 0.73 23.49
CA PRO A 48 -4.17 1.90 23.92
C PRO A 48 -3.30 3.10 24.33
N LYS A 49 -2.01 2.88 24.59
CA LYS A 49 -1.03 3.88 25.03
C LYS A 49 0.05 4.17 23.99
N GLU A 50 -0.25 4.04 22.69
CA GLU A 50 0.73 4.32 21.64
C GLU A 50 1.24 5.77 21.71
N LYS A 51 2.52 5.91 22.07
CA LYS A 51 3.22 7.20 22.11
C LYS A 51 3.55 7.62 20.68
N GLY A 52 2.78 8.55 20.13
CA GLY A 52 2.91 9.03 18.75
C GLY A 52 1.62 8.95 17.93
N GLY A 53 0.61 8.24 18.44
CA GLY A 53 -0.62 7.97 17.71
C GLY A 53 -0.42 6.95 16.59
N HIS A 54 -1.47 6.73 15.81
CA HIS A 54 -1.45 5.73 14.73
C HIS A 54 -1.22 6.35 13.35
N SER A 55 -1.11 7.68 13.25
CA SER A 55 -0.85 8.33 11.96
C SER A 55 0.59 8.14 11.51
N PHE A 56 0.80 7.90 10.23
CA PHE A 56 2.12 7.78 9.63
C PHE A 56 2.09 8.17 8.16
N SER A 57 3.26 8.45 7.58
CA SER A 57 3.47 8.42 6.14
C SER A 57 4.72 7.61 5.85
N MET A 58 4.68 6.81 4.79
CA MET A 58 5.81 6.03 4.32
C MET A 58 5.81 5.87 2.82
N GLU A 59 6.99 5.83 2.23
CA GLU A 59 7.14 5.47 0.82
C GLU A 59 7.77 4.08 0.73
N LEU A 60 7.29 3.28 -0.22
CA LEU A 60 7.80 1.96 -0.55
C LEU A 60 8.30 2.00 -2.00
N SER A 61 9.58 1.72 -2.18
CA SER A 61 10.20 1.60 -3.49
C SER A 61 11.15 0.40 -3.52
N ASN A 62 11.01 -0.45 -4.53
CA ASN A 62 11.83 -1.65 -4.71
C ASN A 62 11.91 -2.53 -3.45
N GLY A 63 10.77 -2.74 -2.79
CA GLY A 63 10.66 -3.49 -1.54
C GLY A 63 11.29 -2.82 -0.32
N ARG A 64 11.73 -1.55 -0.42
CA ARG A 64 12.39 -0.82 0.68
C ARG A 64 11.57 0.37 1.14
N PRO A 65 11.44 0.60 2.46
CA PRO A 65 10.72 1.73 2.99
C PRO A 65 11.61 2.98 3.05
N SER A 66 11.00 4.16 2.98
CA SER A 66 11.69 5.41 3.28
C SER A 66 12.20 5.45 4.73
N LYS A 67 13.19 6.32 5.01
CA LYS A 67 13.78 6.44 6.35
C LYS A 67 12.77 6.88 7.42
N GLU A 68 11.63 7.45 7.02
CA GLU A 68 10.60 8.02 7.89
C GLU A 68 9.76 6.95 8.63
N VAL A 69 9.76 5.71 8.16
CA VAL A 69 9.09 4.55 8.82
C VAL A 69 9.67 4.23 10.20
N LYS A 70 10.87 4.74 10.52
CA LYS A 70 11.61 4.35 11.73
C LYS A 70 10.98 4.79 13.05
N THR A 71 9.94 5.63 13.05
CA THR A 71 9.35 6.18 14.28
C THR A 71 7.98 5.58 14.65
N SER A 72 7.17 5.16 13.67
CA SER A 72 5.81 4.64 13.91
C SER A 72 5.78 3.11 14.02
N MET A 73 5.27 2.56 15.13
CA MET A 73 5.15 1.11 15.31
C MET A 73 4.14 0.50 14.33
N VAL A 74 3.05 1.23 14.08
CA VAL A 74 2.03 0.86 13.09
C VAL A 74 2.64 0.75 11.69
N ALA A 75 3.43 1.74 11.27
CA ALA A 75 4.08 1.76 9.96
C ALA A 75 5.11 0.63 9.82
N LYS A 76 5.93 0.40 10.85
CA LYS A 76 6.92 -0.70 10.85
C LYS A 76 6.26 -2.07 10.72
N SER A 77 5.14 -2.26 11.41
CA SER A 77 4.38 -3.51 11.32
C SER A 77 3.73 -3.70 9.96
N LEU A 78 3.24 -2.63 9.32
CA LEU A 78 2.75 -2.70 7.94
C LEU A 78 3.87 -3.10 7.00
N PHE A 79 5.01 -2.41 7.09
CA PHE A 79 6.18 -2.72 6.28
C PHE A 79 6.63 -4.18 6.44
N ALA A 80 6.71 -4.68 7.68
CA ALA A 80 7.09 -6.08 7.93
C ALA A 80 6.17 -7.09 7.23
N VAL A 81 4.87 -6.79 7.13
CA VAL A 81 3.91 -7.64 6.40
C VAL A 81 4.06 -7.50 4.88
N LEU A 82 4.35 -6.29 4.38
CA LEU A 82 4.58 -6.04 2.96
C LEU A 82 5.89 -6.68 2.47
N ASP A 83 6.97 -6.61 3.25
CA ASP A 83 8.27 -7.22 2.96
C ASP A 83 8.18 -8.75 2.83
N GLN A 84 7.26 -9.36 3.58
CA GLN A 84 6.93 -10.79 3.47
C GLN A 84 6.02 -11.12 2.28
N SER A 85 5.68 -10.15 1.43
CA SER A 85 4.73 -10.30 0.35
C SER A 85 5.38 -10.13 -1.01
N MET A 86 5.58 -11.24 -1.72
CA MET A 86 6.09 -11.23 -3.08
C MET A 86 5.31 -10.24 -3.96
N THR A 87 3.97 -10.26 -3.89
CA THR A 87 3.13 -9.31 -4.62
C THR A 87 3.40 -7.83 -4.29
N ALA A 88 3.65 -7.48 -3.02
CA ALA A 88 3.93 -6.09 -2.67
C ALA A 88 5.32 -5.67 -3.16
N VAL A 89 6.29 -6.58 -3.03
CA VAL A 89 7.65 -6.39 -3.54
C VAL A 89 7.59 -6.18 -5.05
N ASP A 90 6.95 -7.08 -5.80
CA ASP A 90 6.78 -7.02 -7.25
C ASP A 90 6.10 -5.72 -7.70
N LEU A 91 4.98 -5.34 -7.05
CA LEU A 91 4.30 -4.08 -7.37
C LEU A 91 5.21 -2.87 -7.17
N SER A 92 6.04 -2.88 -6.13
CA SER A 92 6.97 -1.77 -5.84
C SER A 92 8.25 -1.80 -6.69
N GLN A 93 8.46 -2.80 -7.56
CA GLN A 93 9.63 -2.85 -8.43
C GLN A 93 9.52 -1.79 -9.52
N GLY A 94 10.42 -0.80 -9.47
CA GLY A 94 10.39 0.34 -10.39
C GLY A 94 9.27 1.35 -10.15
N ALA A 95 8.49 1.18 -9.08
CA ALA A 95 7.42 2.10 -8.69
C ALA A 95 7.65 2.63 -7.27
N ILE A 96 7.13 3.82 -6.97
CA ILE A 96 7.12 4.42 -5.63
C ILE A 96 5.69 4.57 -5.17
N TYR A 97 5.32 3.76 -4.18
CA TYR A 97 4.03 3.85 -3.50
C TYR A 97 4.17 4.65 -2.21
N GLU A 98 3.33 5.67 -2.03
CA GLU A 98 3.12 6.32 -0.75
C GLU A 98 1.96 5.68 -0.01
N PHE A 99 2.17 5.38 1.27
CA PHE A 99 1.15 4.93 2.21
C PHE A 99 1.06 5.95 3.32
N SER A 100 -0.10 6.56 3.52
CA SER A 100 -0.34 7.48 4.62
C SER A 100 -1.53 7.03 5.44
N MET A 101 -1.43 7.13 6.76
CA MET A 101 -2.56 6.93 7.65
C MET A 101 -2.79 8.19 8.49
N ASP A 102 -4.02 8.68 8.50
CA ASP A 102 -4.39 9.85 9.28
C ASP A 102 -4.82 9.48 10.73
N LYS A 103 -5.15 10.50 11.53
CA LYS A 103 -5.63 10.30 12.91
C LYS A 103 -7.05 9.74 12.98
N GLN A 104 -7.76 9.69 11.86
CA GLN A 104 -9.11 9.14 11.71
C GLN A 104 -9.07 7.69 11.21
N TYR A 105 -7.88 7.09 11.10
CA TYR A 105 -7.64 5.72 10.65
C TYR A 105 -8.02 5.50 9.18
N ASN A 106 -7.93 6.53 8.35
CA ASN A 106 -7.99 6.38 6.90
C ASN A 106 -6.56 6.10 6.39
N LEU A 107 -6.35 4.93 5.79
CA LEU A 107 -5.15 4.60 5.05
C LEU A 107 -5.36 5.01 3.60
N GLU A 108 -4.49 5.86 3.10
CA GLU A 108 -4.40 6.24 1.69
C GLU A 108 -3.16 5.59 1.06
N ILE A 109 -3.31 5.10 -0.17
CA ILE A 109 -2.24 4.52 -0.97
C ILE A 109 -2.26 5.19 -2.34
N THR A 110 -1.12 5.79 -2.69
CA THR A 110 -0.96 6.56 -3.93
C THR A 110 0.32 6.14 -4.63
N LEU A 111 0.24 5.88 -5.93
CA LEU A 111 1.42 5.71 -6.78
C LEU A 111 2.00 7.08 -7.13
N LYS A 112 3.21 7.40 -6.66
CA LYS A 112 3.87 8.69 -6.91
C LYS A 112 4.67 8.69 -8.21
N GLU A 113 5.45 7.65 -8.42
CA GLU A 113 6.28 7.47 -9.60
C GLU A 113 6.08 6.04 -10.08
N ALA A 114 5.57 5.88 -11.29
CA ALA A 114 5.50 4.59 -11.94
C ALA A 114 6.76 4.41 -12.79
N LYS A 115 7.20 3.16 -12.95
CA LYS A 115 8.07 2.80 -14.06
C LYS A 115 7.30 3.12 -15.34
N GLU A 116 7.91 3.82 -16.29
CA GLU A 116 7.42 3.82 -17.68
C GLU A 116 7.53 2.39 -18.21
N GLU A 117 6.52 1.57 -17.93
CA GLU A 117 6.28 0.34 -18.66
C GLU A 117 5.12 0.64 -19.60
N VAL A 118 5.51 0.73 -20.88
CA VAL A 118 4.71 0.97 -22.07
C VAL A 118 3.28 0.49 -21.85
N ALA A 119 2.34 1.44 -21.85
CA ALA A 119 0.96 1.15 -22.15
C ALA A 119 0.94 0.39 -23.47
N GLU A 120 0.79 -0.93 -23.44
CA GLU A 120 0.32 -1.67 -24.61
C GLU A 120 -1.02 -1.02 -24.98
N PRO A 121 -1.13 -0.39 -26.16
CA PRO A 121 -2.41 0.10 -26.62
C PRO A 121 -3.32 -1.12 -26.74
N GLU A 122 -4.48 -1.08 -26.09
CA GLU A 122 -5.56 -2.02 -26.34
C GLU A 122 -6.07 -1.75 -27.77
N GLU A 123 -5.34 -2.30 -28.74
CA GLU A 123 -5.71 -2.40 -30.14
C GLU A 123 -6.75 -3.51 -30.26
N VAL A 124 -8.02 -3.17 -30.00
CA VAL A 124 -9.14 -3.95 -30.54
C VAL A 124 -9.34 -3.55 -32.00
N ALA A 125 -8.60 -4.22 -32.87
CA ALA A 125 -8.85 -4.27 -34.30
C ALA A 125 -10.03 -5.20 -34.64
N ALA A 126 -10.62 -4.91 -35.80
CA ALA A 126 -11.43 -5.77 -36.68
C ALA A 126 -12.97 -5.65 -36.52
N VAL A 127 -13.80 -5.44 -37.55
CA VAL A 127 -13.64 -5.66 -39.01
C VAL A 127 -14.50 -4.65 -39.80
N ALA A 128 -14.00 -4.30 -40.98
CA ALA A 128 -14.60 -3.46 -42.02
C ALA A 128 -15.75 -4.14 -42.82
N GLU A 129 -16.20 -3.43 -43.87
CA GLU A 129 -16.94 -3.93 -45.06
C GLU A 129 -18.48 -3.98 -44.91
N GLU A 130 -19.34 -3.42 -45.78
CA GLU A 130 -19.21 -2.67 -47.03
C GLU A 130 -20.54 -1.93 -47.35
N ALA A 131 -20.39 -0.82 -48.09
CA ALA A 131 -21.19 -0.30 -49.22
C ALA A 131 -22.74 -0.43 -49.29
N GLN A 132 -23.38 0.72 -49.55
CA GLN A 132 -24.02 1.12 -50.84
C GLN A 132 -24.87 2.39 -50.57
N GLU A 133 -24.45 3.57 -51.00
CA GLU A 133 -24.63 4.18 -52.33
C GLU A 133 -26.09 4.40 -52.76
N LYS A 134 -26.42 5.70 -52.91
CA LYS A 134 -27.53 6.35 -53.63
C LYS A 134 -28.95 6.28 -53.09
#